data_AF-A0A0E0AZF3-F1
#
_entry.id   AF-A0A0E0AZF3-F1
#
_cell.length_a   1.000
_cell.length_b   1.000
_cell.length_c   1.000
_cell.angle_alpha   90.00
_cell.angle_beta   90.00
_cell.angle_gamma   90.00
#
_symmetry.space_group_name_H-M   'P 1'
#
loop_
_entity.id
_entity.type
_entity.pdbx_description
1 polymer ?
#
loop_
_entity_poly.entity_id
_entity_poly.type
_entity_poly.pdbx_seq_one_letter_code
_entity_poly.pdbx_strand_id
1 'polypeptide(L)'
;MSSSMAISLLLLLLLLLGAGHMTQPTAAALNQDGVLLLSFKFSLLADPLASLAGWGYSDDTPCAWNGVVCMAFPSSSASEAARVVSVVLPNAQLVGPIARELGLIEHLRHLDLSGNALNGTVPVELLRAPELRVLSLAGNGINGALPDQVGQLRSLRALNLAGNALSGPIPANLTLLPNLTAVSLANNFFSGALPVGGFPALQVLDVSSNLLNGTLPPDFGGAALRYVNLSSNRLAGAIPPEMASRLPPNVTIDLSYNNLTGAIPTLAPFTVQRPTAFAGNAELCGRPLDSLCASAADPPINGTARSPPAIAAIPKNPTEALPGDDTGAPASGSGQQGRMRMATIIAIAAGDVAGIAVLVVVFMYVYQVRKKRQREEAAKQRMGLVAGRALTSLELCQWSSAEESGQQVFRLADAALRGEMAGREEALASCLRLGFACCAMAPHKRPSMKEVVAAMDRIPSPSSSSSAQ
;
A
#
# COMPACT_ATOMS: atom_id res chain seq x y z
N MET A 1 46.46 -64.01 35.42
CA MET A 1 45.15 -63.40 35.72
C MET A 1 45.07 -61.89 35.41
N SER A 2 46.11 -61.26 34.83
CA SER A 2 46.11 -59.79 34.60
C SER A 2 45.72 -59.34 33.18
N SER A 3 45.81 -60.21 32.17
CA SER A 3 45.47 -59.84 30.77
C SER A 3 43.97 -59.94 30.45
N SER A 4 43.28 -60.91 31.06
CA SER A 4 41.85 -61.15 30.81
C SER A 4 40.94 -60.06 31.40
N MET A 5 41.33 -59.50 32.57
CA MET A 5 40.63 -58.36 33.18
C MET A 5 40.78 -57.08 32.35
N ALA A 6 41.96 -56.84 31.76
CA ALA A 6 42.21 -55.65 30.95
C ALA A 6 41.42 -55.67 29.63
N ILE A 7 41.29 -56.85 29.00
CA ILE A 7 40.49 -57.01 27.77
C ILE A 7 38.99 -56.84 28.07
N SER A 8 38.52 -57.36 29.21
CA SER A 8 37.12 -57.21 29.63
C SER A 8 36.77 -55.75 29.97
N LEU A 9 37.69 -55.01 30.61
CA LEU A 9 37.52 -53.59 30.89
C LEU A 9 37.54 -52.73 29.61
N LEU A 10 38.39 -53.07 28.64
CA LEU A 10 38.46 -52.39 27.34
C LEU A 10 37.20 -52.62 26.50
N LEU A 11 36.66 -53.84 26.50
CA LEU A 11 35.39 -54.18 25.85
C LEU A 11 34.20 -53.48 26.53
N LEU A 12 34.20 -53.36 27.86
CA LEU A 12 33.17 -52.62 28.59
C LEU A 12 33.25 -51.11 28.30
N LEU A 13 34.46 -50.55 28.18
CA LEU A 13 34.68 -49.14 27.80
C LEU A 13 34.23 -48.87 26.35
N LEU A 14 34.50 -49.79 25.43
CA LEU A 14 34.03 -49.73 24.03
C LEU A 14 32.51 -49.86 23.92
N LEU A 15 31.88 -50.69 24.75
CA LEU A 15 30.41 -50.80 24.82
C LEU A 15 29.77 -49.54 25.44
N LEU A 16 30.40 -48.92 26.44
CA LEU A 16 29.94 -47.65 27.03
C LEU A 16 30.14 -46.45 26.09
N LEU A 17 31.20 -46.46 25.26
CA LEU A 17 31.41 -45.47 24.20
C LEU A 17 30.48 -45.69 22.99
N GLY A 18 30.05 -46.93 22.74
CA GLY A 18 29.08 -47.27 21.69
C GLY A 18 27.61 -47.11 22.07
N ALA A 19 27.29 -46.97 23.36
CA ALA A 19 25.93 -46.79 23.88
C ALA A 19 25.53 -45.32 24.08
N GLY A 20 26.43 -44.37 23.83
CA GLY A 20 26.04 -43.00 23.58
C GLY A 20 25.20 -42.99 22.31
N HIS A 21 23.87 -42.94 22.46
CA HIS A 21 23.00 -42.48 21.39
C HIS A 21 23.52 -41.09 20.99
N MET A 22 24.38 -41.05 19.99
CA MET A 22 24.46 -39.93 19.08
C MET A 22 23.08 -39.89 18.44
N THR A 23 22.11 -39.26 19.10
CA THR A 23 21.08 -38.54 18.38
C THR A 23 21.87 -37.50 17.60
N GLN A 24 22.29 -37.90 16.41
CA GLN A 24 22.73 -37.02 15.36
C GLN A 24 21.67 -35.91 15.37
N PRO A 25 22.03 -34.63 15.65
CA PRO A 25 21.06 -33.59 15.43
C PRO A 25 20.70 -33.75 13.97
N THR A 26 19.47 -34.18 13.68
CA THR A 26 18.92 -33.98 12.36
C THR A 26 19.11 -32.49 12.15
N ALA A 27 20.04 -32.11 11.27
CA ALA A 27 20.18 -30.74 10.85
C ALA A 27 18.82 -30.43 10.21
N ALA A 28 17.91 -29.92 11.01
CA ALA A 28 16.55 -29.68 10.59
C ALA A 28 16.67 -28.45 9.69
N ALA A 29 16.69 -28.74 8.39
CA ALA A 29 16.77 -27.72 7.39
C ALA A 29 15.47 -26.93 7.43
N LEU A 30 15.59 -25.60 7.37
CA LEU A 30 14.46 -24.71 7.21
C LEU A 30 13.49 -25.22 6.14
N ASN A 31 12.21 -25.32 6.52
CA ASN A 31 11.20 -25.82 5.60
C ASN A 31 11.05 -24.97 4.33
N GLN A 32 10.41 -25.52 3.30
CA GLN A 32 10.27 -24.86 2.00
C GLN A 32 9.65 -23.45 2.08
N ASP A 33 8.68 -23.23 2.97
CA ASP A 33 8.04 -21.92 3.11
C ASP A 33 9.03 -20.89 3.66
N GLY A 34 9.85 -21.29 4.64
CA GLY A 34 10.92 -20.45 5.16
C GLY A 34 11.93 -20.06 4.09
N VAL A 35 12.32 -21.00 3.21
CA VAL A 35 13.24 -20.71 2.09
C VAL A 35 12.65 -19.69 1.12
N LEU A 36 11.36 -19.81 0.79
CA LEU A 36 10.64 -18.83 -0.04
C LEU A 36 10.57 -17.45 0.62
N LEU A 37 10.30 -17.40 1.93
CA LEU A 37 10.30 -16.16 2.71
C LEU A 37 11.70 -15.53 2.79
N LEU A 38 12.77 -16.32 2.90
CA LEU A 38 14.14 -15.79 2.84
C LEU A 38 14.45 -15.19 1.47
N SER A 39 13.89 -15.72 0.39
CA SER A 39 14.02 -15.12 -0.94
C SER A 39 13.43 -13.71 -0.97
N PHE A 40 12.30 -13.48 -0.27
CA PHE A 40 11.79 -12.13 -0.03
C PHE A 40 12.76 -11.28 0.79
N LYS A 41 13.22 -11.75 1.94
CA LYS A 41 14.20 -11.01 2.78
C LYS A 41 15.43 -10.58 1.99
N PHE A 42 16.02 -11.48 1.19
CA PHE A 42 17.23 -11.19 0.41
C PHE A 42 16.97 -10.38 -0.87
N SER A 43 15.71 -10.29 -1.32
CA SER A 43 15.35 -9.39 -2.43
C SER A 43 15.28 -7.92 -2.01
N LEU A 44 15.14 -7.64 -0.71
CA LEU A 44 15.03 -6.29 -0.18
C LEU A 44 16.38 -5.56 -0.22
N LEU A 45 16.32 -4.26 -0.51
CA LEU A 45 17.45 -3.36 -0.51
C LEU A 45 17.80 -2.86 0.89
N ALA A 46 16.80 -2.71 1.76
CA ALA A 46 17.01 -2.31 3.15
C ALA A 46 15.87 -2.77 4.08
N ASP A 47 16.23 -3.05 5.33
CA ASP A 47 15.34 -3.26 6.47
C ASP A 47 15.79 -2.38 7.65
N PRO A 48 15.47 -1.07 7.63
CA PRO A 48 16.00 -0.11 8.60
C PRO A 48 15.59 -0.37 10.04
N LEU A 49 14.44 -1.02 10.25
CA LEU A 49 13.93 -1.36 11.57
C LEU A 49 14.37 -2.75 12.03
N ALA A 50 15.17 -3.45 11.22
CA ALA A 50 15.59 -4.82 11.47
C ALA A 50 14.38 -5.76 11.73
N SER A 51 13.25 -5.50 11.07
CA SER A 51 11.98 -6.21 11.26
C SER A 51 12.09 -7.69 10.88
N LEU A 52 13.04 -8.03 9.99
CA LEU A 52 13.31 -9.38 9.50
C LEU A 52 14.58 -9.98 10.12
N ALA A 53 15.17 -9.35 11.15
CA ALA A 53 16.43 -9.81 11.74
C ALA A 53 16.37 -11.27 12.21
N GLY A 54 15.25 -11.66 12.83
CA GLY A 54 15.01 -13.03 13.32
C GLY A 54 14.71 -14.07 12.25
N TRP A 55 14.67 -13.71 10.96
CA TRP A 55 14.47 -14.69 9.88
C TRP A 55 15.80 -15.32 9.49
N GLY A 56 15.98 -16.63 9.65
CA GLY A 56 17.27 -17.29 9.37
C GLY A 56 17.19 -18.76 8.97
N TYR A 57 18.26 -19.26 8.36
CA TYR A 57 18.39 -20.68 8.00
C TYR A 57 18.60 -21.62 9.20
N SER A 58 18.85 -21.07 10.39
CA SER A 58 19.05 -21.82 11.63
C SER A 58 17.76 -22.37 12.23
N ASP A 59 16.60 -21.90 11.79
CA ASP A 59 15.30 -22.35 12.28
C ASP A 59 14.76 -23.48 11.41
N ASP A 60 14.11 -24.47 12.03
CA ASP A 60 13.44 -25.56 11.32
C ASP A 60 12.21 -25.05 10.54
N THR A 61 11.55 -24.02 11.07
CA THR A 61 10.33 -23.43 10.50
C THR A 61 10.32 -21.92 10.67
N PRO A 62 9.68 -21.17 9.76
CA PRO A 62 9.52 -19.73 9.88
C PRO A 62 8.42 -19.30 10.86
N CYS A 63 7.81 -20.24 11.59
CA CYS A 63 6.58 -19.97 12.35
C CYS A 63 6.79 -19.11 13.60
N ALA A 64 8.05 -18.97 14.05
CA ALA A 64 8.45 -18.05 15.11
C ALA A 64 8.92 -16.69 14.58
N TRP A 65 8.98 -16.52 13.25
CA TRP A 65 9.47 -15.29 12.66
C TRP A 65 8.47 -14.15 12.82
N ASN A 66 9.02 -12.95 13.05
CA ASN A 66 8.20 -11.74 13.14
C ASN A 66 7.31 -11.59 11.89
N GLY A 67 6.01 -11.37 12.14
CA GLY A 67 5.00 -11.20 11.09
C GLY A 67 4.55 -12.49 10.40
N VAL A 68 5.07 -13.68 10.74
CA VAL A 68 4.69 -14.95 10.09
C VAL A 68 3.73 -15.73 10.98
N VAL A 69 2.65 -16.25 10.39
CA VAL A 69 1.72 -17.17 11.07
C VAL A 69 1.63 -18.45 10.28
N CYS A 70 1.80 -19.57 10.99
CA CYS A 70 1.62 -20.90 10.44
C CYS A 70 0.35 -21.57 10.95
N MET A 71 -0.15 -22.55 10.19
CA MET A 71 -1.26 -23.41 10.57
C MET A 71 -0.87 -24.87 10.33
N ALA A 72 -1.21 -25.74 11.26
CA ALA A 72 -1.12 -27.18 11.06
C ALA A 72 -2.27 -27.64 10.16
N PHE A 73 -1.94 -28.44 9.14
CA PHE A 73 -2.91 -29.04 8.25
C PHE A 73 -2.95 -30.55 8.51
N PRO A 74 -4.12 -31.15 8.79
CA PRO A 74 -4.22 -32.60 8.90
C PRO A 74 -4.02 -33.21 7.51
N SER A 75 -2.81 -33.67 7.21
CA SER A 75 -2.51 -34.47 6.01
C SER A 75 -2.43 -35.95 6.37
N SER A 76 -2.62 -36.82 5.37
CA SER A 76 -2.54 -38.28 5.50
C SER A 76 -1.09 -38.81 5.58
N SER A 77 -0.10 -37.97 5.90
CA SER A 77 1.30 -38.35 6.05
C SER A 77 1.90 -37.78 7.33
N ALA A 78 2.76 -38.57 7.95
CA ALA A 78 3.23 -38.47 9.33
C ALA A 78 4.17 -37.29 9.66
N SER A 79 3.95 -36.10 9.09
CA SER A 79 4.59 -34.87 9.57
C SER A 79 3.56 -33.77 9.71
N GLU A 80 3.19 -33.47 10.95
CA GLU A 80 2.40 -32.29 11.38
C GLU A 80 3.19 -30.98 11.15
N ALA A 81 3.77 -30.77 9.96
CA ALA A 81 4.56 -29.59 9.67
C ALA A 81 3.61 -28.40 9.43
N ALA A 82 3.59 -27.46 10.36
CA ALA A 82 2.84 -26.22 10.21
C ALA A 82 3.33 -25.46 8.95
N ARG A 83 2.40 -25.01 8.12
CA ARG A 83 2.66 -24.30 6.85
C ARG A 83 2.30 -22.83 6.99
N VAL A 84 3.00 -21.96 6.28
CA VAL A 84 2.78 -20.51 6.35
C VAL A 84 1.43 -20.17 5.72
N VAL A 85 0.57 -19.51 6.49
CA VAL A 85 -0.76 -19.05 6.05
C VAL A 85 -0.89 -17.54 6.04
N SER A 86 -0.07 -16.82 6.79
CA SER A 86 -0.11 -15.37 6.86
C SER A 86 1.28 -14.75 6.99
N VAL A 87 1.50 -13.65 6.28
CA VAL A 87 2.65 -12.76 6.46
C VAL A 87 2.12 -11.34 6.61
N VAL A 88 2.36 -10.71 7.75
CA VAL A 88 1.85 -9.39 8.13
C VAL A 88 3.02 -8.54 8.65
N LEU A 89 3.50 -7.64 7.80
CA LEU A 89 4.63 -6.74 8.07
C LEU A 89 4.30 -5.28 7.69
N PRO A 90 3.20 -4.70 8.21
CA PRO A 90 2.84 -3.34 7.89
C PRO A 90 3.78 -2.33 8.57
N ASN A 91 4.10 -1.23 7.89
CA ASN A 91 4.92 -0.13 8.41
C ASN A 91 6.32 -0.53 8.91
N ALA A 92 6.89 -1.60 8.35
CA ALA A 92 8.21 -2.11 8.70
C ALA A 92 9.37 -1.35 8.04
N GLN A 93 9.08 -0.32 7.23
CA GLN A 93 10.03 0.47 6.44
C GLN A 93 10.88 -0.37 5.48
N LEU A 94 10.38 -1.53 5.05
CA LEU A 94 11.09 -2.40 4.11
C LEU A 94 11.23 -1.69 2.76
N VAL A 95 12.44 -1.70 2.21
CA VAL A 95 12.76 -1.06 0.92
C VAL A 95 13.14 -2.15 -0.07
N GLY A 96 12.52 -2.18 -1.24
CA GLY A 96 12.86 -3.13 -2.31
C GLY A 96 11.65 -3.68 -3.06
N PRO A 97 11.83 -4.63 -3.98
CA PRO A 97 10.74 -5.23 -4.72
C PRO A 97 9.95 -6.26 -3.90
N ILE A 98 8.75 -6.60 -4.38
CA ILE A 98 8.03 -7.79 -3.92
C ILE A 98 8.63 -9.00 -4.64
N ALA A 99 9.16 -9.96 -3.87
CA ALA A 99 9.68 -11.21 -4.43
C ALA A 99 8.56 -12.06 -5.02
N ARG A 100 8.79 -12.62 -6.22
CA ARG A 100 7.82 -13.49 -6.89
C ARG A 100 7.59 -14.80 -6.13
N GLU A 101 8.59 -15.22 -5.37
CA GLU A 101 8.63 -16.44 -4.57
C GLU A 101 7.55 -16.45 -3.47
N LEU A 102 7.08 -15.27 -3.03
CA LEU A 102 5.92 -15.18 -2.12
C LEU A 102 4.66 -15.80 -2.71
N GLY A 103 4.49 -15.74 -4.03
CA GLY A 103 3.38 -16.38 -4.74
C GLY A 103 3.45 -17.91 -4.79
N LEU A 104 4.59 -18.49 -4.43
CA LEU A 104 4.82 -19.94 -4.43
C LEU A 104 4.52 -20.59 -3.07
N ILE A 105 4.20 -19.80 -2.04
CA ILE A 105 3.80 -20.31 -0.73
C ILE A 105 2.37 -20.86 -0.84
N GLU A 106 2.25 -22.19 -0.91
CA GLU A 106 1.04 -22.92 -1.27
C GLU A 106 -0.21 -22.53 -0.48
N HIS A 107 -0.06 -22.40 0.85
CA HIS A 107 -1.18 -22.12 1.75
C HIS A 107 -1.28 -20.65 2.18
N LEU A 108 -0.60 -19.73 1.49
CA LEU A 108 -0.64 -18.31 1.83
C LEU A 108 -2.06 -17.76 1.60
N ARG A 109 -2.68 -17.29 2.68
CA ARG A 109 -4.05 -16.74 2.69
C ARG A 109 -4.09 -15.25 2.93
N HIS A 110 -3.11 -14.71 3.65
CA HIS A 110 -3.09 -13.30 4.02
C HIS A 110 -1.67 -12.75 3.87
N LEU A 111 -1.50 -11.84 2.93
CA LEU A 111 -0.28 -11.06 2.77
C LEU A 111 -0.60 -9.57 3.00
N ASP A 112 -0.02 -8.98 4.04
CA ASP A 112 -0.07 -7.54 4.29
C ASP A 112 1.35 -6.98 4.42
N LEU A 113 1.74 -6.20 3.42
CA LEU A 113 3.01 -5.48 3.35
C LEU A 113 2.76 -3.96 3.23
N SER A 114 1.63 -3.47 3.75
CA SER A 114 1.24 -2.06 3.64
C SER A 114 2.17 -1.10 4.38
N GLY A 115 2.27 0.14 3.92
CA GLY A 115 3.05 1.19 4.58
C GLY A 115 4.57 0.98 4.57
N ASN A 116 5.09 0.23 3.59
CA ASN A 116 6.53 0.06 3.38
C ASN A 116 7.01 0.96 2.24
N ALA A 117 8.29 0.82 1.86
CA ALA A 117 8.87 1.47 0.68
C ALA A 117 9.10 0.45 -0.44
N LEU A 118 8.14 -0.46 -0.64
CA LEU A 118 8.23 -1.47 -1.69
C LEU A 118 8.04 -0.84 -3.07
N ASN A 119 8.77 -1.31 -4.07
CA ASN A 119 8.75 -0.75 -5.42
C ASN A 119 8.68 -1.84 -6.51
N GLY A 120 8.73 -1.42 -7.78
CA GLY A 120 8.53 -2.31 -8.92
C GLY A 120 7.06 -2.65 -9.14
N THR A 121 6.80 -3.73 -9.86
CA THR A 121 5.44 -4.17 -10.25
C THR A 121 4.92 -5.28 -9.35
N VAL A 122 3.60 -5.49 -9.31
CA VAL A 122 3.02 -6.68 -8.65
C VAL A 122 3.42 -7.94 -9.44
N PRO A 123 4.13 -8.92 -8.82
CA PRO A 123 4.56 -10.13 -9.52
C PRO A 123 3.37 -11.01 -9.88
N VAL A 124 3.37 -11.55 -11.11
CA VAL A 124 2.26 -12.37 -11.61
C VAL A 124 2.10 -13.68 -10.84
N GLU A 125 3.19 -14.21 -10.29
CA GLU A 125 3.21 -15.40 -9.44
C GLU A 125 2.36 -15.20 -8.18
N LEU A 126 2.42 -14.01 -7.57
CA LEU A 126 1.60 -13.67 -6.42
C LEU A 126 0.10 -13.64 -6.76
N LEU A 127 -0.24 -13.26 -7.99
CA LEU A 127 -1.61 -13.25 -8.51
C LEU A 127 -2.11 -14.65 -8.91
N ARG A 128 -1.29 -15.70 -8.74
CA ARG A 128 -1.66 -17.10 -8.96
C ARG A 128 -1.70 -17.92 -7.67
N ALA A 129 -1.46 -17.30 -6.51
CA ALA A 129 -1.51 -17.99 -5.23
C ALA A 129 -2.94 -18.57 -4.99
N PRO A 130 -3.08 -19.89 -4.81
CA PRO A 130 -4.37 -20.57 -4.91
C PRO A 130 -5.30 -20.25 -3.73
N GLU A 131 -4.74 -20.08 -2.54
CA GLU A 131 -5.49 -19.85 -1.30
C GLU A 131 -5.56 -18.38 -0.87
N LEU A 132 -4.96 -17.45 -1.62
CA LEU A 132 -4.84 -16.05 -1.19
C LEU A 132 -6.22 -15.39 -1.05
N ARG A 133 -6.50 -14.89 0.17
CA ARG A 133 -7.78 -14.27 0.56
C ARG A 133 -7.64 -12.78 0.81
N VAL A 134 -6.51 -12.35 1.35
CA VAL A 134 -6.23 -10.94 1.64
C VAL A 134 -4.88 -10.59 1.03
N LEU A 135 -4.88 -9.59 0.15
CA LEU A 135 -3.68 -8.98 -0.40
C LEU A 135 -3.72 -7.48 -0.13
N SER A 136 -2.84 -7.03 0.76
CA SER A 136 -2.67 -5.62 1.12
C SER A 136 -1.24 -5.17 0.82
N LEU A 137 -1.11 -4.26 -0.14
CA LEU A 137 0.15 -3.63 -0.55
C LEU A 137 0.03 -2.09 -0.52
N ALA A 138 -0.93 -1.57 0.23
CA ALA A 138 -1.25 -0.15 0.26
C ALA A 138 -0.11 0.72 0.80
N GLY A 139 0.02 1.96 0.35
CA GLY A 139 0.99 2.91 0.87
C GLY A 139 2.44 2.50 0.59
N ASN A 140 2.72 2.03 -0.63
CA ASN A 140 4.06 1.68 -1.11
C ASN A 140 4.40 2.51 -2.38
N GLY A 141 5.51 2.21 -3.04
CA GLY A 141 5.93 2.80 -4.31
C GLY A 141 5.74 1.85 -5.51
N ILE A 142 4.74 0.96 -5.46
CA ILE A 142 4.48 -0.04 -6.52
C ILE A 142 3.95 0.68 -7.76
N ASN A 143 4.46 0.31 -8.94
CA ASN A 143 4.15 0.95 -10.21
C ASN A 143 3.81 -0.07 -11.30
N GLY A 144 3.56 0.45 -12.51
CA GLY A 144 3.12 -0.36 -13.66
C GLY A 144 1.63 -0.68 -13.61
N ALA A 145 1.17 -1.51 -14.54
CA ALA A 145 -0.23 -1.90 -14.62
C ALA A 145 -0.58 -3.03 -13.66
N LEU A 146 -1.82 -3.05 -13.17
CA LEU A 146 -2.37 -4.22 -12.48
C LEU A 146 -2.66 -5.30 -13.54
N PRO A 147 -1.97 -6.46 -13.51
CA PRO A 147 -2.14 -7.47 -14.55
C PRO A 147 -3.52 -8.14 -14.50
N ASP A 148 -4.03 -8.56 -15.66
CA ASP A 148 -5.29 -9.30 -15.78
C ASP A 148 -5.29 -10.60 -14.95
N GLN A 149 -4.13 -11.16 -14.61
CA GLN A 149 -4.05 -12.35 -13.77
C GLN A 149 -4.65 -12.14 -12.37
N VAL A 150 -4.94 -10.90 -11.94
CA VAL A 150 -5.70 -10.63 -10.72
C VAL A 150 -7.05 -11.37 -10.70
N GLY A 151 -7.69 -11.55 -11.88
CA GLY A 151 -8.93 -12.34 -12.02
C GLY A 151 -8.77 -13.85 -11.79
N GLN A 152 -7.55 -14.36 -11.59
CA GLN A 152 -7.26 -15.76 -11.30
C GLN A 152 -7.32 -16.08 -9.80
N LEU A 153 -7.29 -15.07 -8.92
CA LEU A 153 -7.33 -15.24 -7.47
C LEU A 153 -8.75 -15.57 -6.97
N ARG A 154 -9.24 -16.79 -7.25
CA ARG A 154 -10.61 -17.23 -6.94
C ARG A 154 -10.96 -17.20 -5.44
N SER A 155 -9.95 -17.30 -4.58
CA SER A 155 -10.09 -17.26 -3.12
C SER A 155 -10.08 -15.83 -2.54
N LEU A 156 -9.79 -14.81 -3.36
CA LEU A 156 -9.57 -13.44 -2.90
C LEU A 156 -10.86 -12.83 -2.35
N ARG A 157 -10.73 -12.21 -1.18
CA ARG A 157 -11.80 -11.53 -0.44
C ARG A 157 -11.53 -10.04 -0.30
N ALA A 158 -10.28 -9.65 -0.11
CA ALA A 158 -9.87 -8.26 0.03
C ALA A 158 -8.62 -7.97 -0.80
N LEU A 159 -8.70 -6.94 -1.63
CA LEU A 159 -7.59 -6.39 -2.39
C LEU A 159 -7.40 -4.92 -2.03
N ASN A 160 -6.27 -4.59 -1.42
CA ASN A 160 -5.93 -3.21 -1.08
C ASN A 160 -4.59 -2.81 -1.70
N LEU A 161 -4.65 -2.00 -2.75
CA LEU A 161 -3.50 -1.46 -3.47
C LEU A 161 -3.45 0.08 -3.40
N ALA A 162 -4.20 0.69 -2.49
CA ALA A 162 -4.33 2.14 -2.41
C ALA A 162 -3.02 2.85 -2.09
N GLY A 163 -2.84 4.09 -2.58
CA GLY A 163 -1.65 4.90 -2.27
C GLY A 163 -0.38 4.30 -2.86
N ASN A 164 -0.40 3.95 -4.14
CA ASN A 164 0.74 3.47 -4.91
C ASN A 164 0.89 4.31 -6.19
N ALA A 165 1.74 3.89 -7.11
CA ALA A 165 1.92 4.49 -8.43
C ALA A 165 1.43 3.58 -9.57
N LEU A 166 0.40 2.75 -9.33
CA LEU A 166 -0.17 1.86 -10.34
C LEU A 166 -0.88 2.66 -11.43
N SER A 167 -0.77 2.23 -12.69
CA SER A 167 -1.30 2.93 -13.86
C SER A 167 -2.00 1.99 -14.85
N GLY A 168 -2.56 2.54 -15.93
CA GLY A 168 -3.31 1.76 -16.92
C GLY A 168 -4.74 1.43 -16.46
N PRO A 169 -5.47 0.56 -17.20
CA PRO A 169 -6.85 0.23 -16.90
C PRO A 169 -7.00 -0.68 -15.68
N ILE A 170 -8.16 -0.58 -15.02
CA ILE A 170 -8.60 -1.58 -14.06
C ILE A 170 -9.01 -2.84 -14.83
N PRO A 171 -8.41 -4.02 -14.57
CA PRO A 171 -8.76 -5.26 -15.25
C PRO A 171 -10.24 -5.61 -15.12
N ALA A 172 -10.91 -5.83 -16.23
CA ALA A 172 -12.34 -6.15 -16.25
C ALA A 172 -12.67 -7.45 -15.51
N ASN A 173 -11.75 -8.41 -15.50
CA ASN A 173 -11.94 -9.68 -14.81
C ASN A 173 -11.92 -9.59 -13.28
N LEU A 174 -11.60 -8.43 -12.70
CA LEU A 174 -11.75 -8.18 -11.26
C LEU A 174 -13.22 -8.29 -10.83
N THR A 175 -14.17 -7.93 -11.71
CA THR A 175 -15.62 -8.06 -11.45
C THR A 175 -16.08 -9.51 -11.40
N LEU A 176 -15.29 -10.44 -11.95
CA LEU A 176 -15.61 -11.87 -12.05
C LEU A 176 -15.15 -12.70 -10.84
N LEU A 177 -14.51 -12.07 -9.84
CA LEU A 177 -14.05 -12.78 -8.65
C LEU A 177 -15.22 -13.07 -7.71
N PRO A 178 -15.54 -14.35 -7.43
CA PRO A 178 -16.79 -14.73 -6.77
C PRO A 178 -16.82 -14.37 -5.27
N ASN A 179 -15.65 -14.32 -4.63
CA ASN A 179 -15.51 -14.13 -3.19
C ASN A 179 -15.04 -12.72 -2.80
N LEU A 180 -14.87 -11.82 -3.77
CA LEU A 180 -14.29 -10.50 -3.54
C LEU A 180 -15.30 -9.60 -2.83
N THR A 181 -14.95 -9.13 -1.64
CA THR A 181 -15.81 -8.34 -0.75
C THR A 181 -15.33 -6.90 -0.55
N ALA A 182 -14.03 -6.65 -0.66
CA ALA A 182 -13.45 -5.32 -0.52
C ALA A 182 -12.35 -5.08 -1.56
N VAL A 183 -12.44 -3.94 -2.24
CA VAL A 183 -11.44 -3.45 -3.19
C VAL A 183 -11.13 -2.01 -2.88
N SER A 184 -9.86 -1.69 -2.68
CA SER A 184 -9.37 -0.33 -2.63
C SER A 184 -8.19 -0.15 -3.57
N LEU A 185 -8.37 0.69 -4.59
CA LEU A 185 -7.40 1.12 -5.58
C LEU A 185 -7.16 2.64 -5.51
N ALA A 186 -7.65 3.29 -4.45
CA ALA A 186 -7.64 4.73 -4.29
C ALA A 186 -6.23 5.32 -4.34
N ASN A 187 -6.09 6.59 -4.74
CA ASN A 187 -4.81 7.29 -4.78
C ASN A 187 -3.74 6.55 -5.60
N ASN A 188 -4.03 6.34 -6.88
CA ASN A 188 -3.13 5.75 -7.88
C ASN A 188 -3.24 6.56 -9.19
N PHE A 189 -2.72 6.03 -10.30
CA PHE A 189 -2.80 6.60 -11.64
C PHE A 189 -3.61 5.71 -12.60
N PHE A 190 -4.59 4.94 -12.10
CA PHE A 190 -5.45 4.13 -12.96
C PHE A 190 -6.22 5.02 -13.93
N SER A 191 -6.30 4.61 -15.20
CA SER A 191 -6.90 5.37 -16.30
C SER A 191 -7.82 4.49 -17.15
N GLY A 192 -8.51 5.07 -18.13
CA GLY A 192 -9.51 4.34 -18.91
C GLY A 192 -10.86 4.25 -18.19
N ALA A 193 -11.78 3.50 -18.80
CA ALA A 193 -13.14 3.35 -18.30
C ALA A 193 -13.22 2.43 -17.09
N LEU A 194 -14.28 2.61 -16.29
CA LEU A 194 -14.67 1.63 -15.28
C LEU A 194 -15.00 0.28 -15.96
N PRO A 195 -14.67 -0.85 -15.31
CA PRO A 195 -14.98 -2.16 -15.87
C PRO A 195 -16.50 -2.34 -15.99
N VAL A 196 -16.93 -2.91 -17.11
CA VAL A 196 -18.33 -3.27 -17.34
C VAL A 196 -18.74 -4.46 -16.49
N GLY A 197 -20.03 -4.57 -16.22
CA GLY A 197 -20.61 -5.57 -15.34
C GLY A 197 -20.69 -5.11 -13.88
N GLY A 198 -21.14 -6.04 -13.03
CA GLY A 198 -21.30 -5.80 -11.61
C GLY A 198 -20.37 -6.67 -10.77
N PHE A 199 -20.24 -6.31 -9.50
CA PHE A 199 -19.53 -7.07 -8.50
C PHE A 199 -20.53 -7.84 -7.62
N PRO A 200 -20.70 -9.15 -7.80
CA PRO A 200 -21.80 -9.89 -7.18
C PRO A 200 -21.72 -9.94 -5.64
N ALA A 201 -20.49 -10.04 -5.10
CA ALA A 201 -20.24 -10.18 -3.66
C ALA A 201 -19.57 -8.96 -3.01
N LEU A 202 -19.24 -7.93 -3.80
CA LEU A 202 -18.46 -6.79 -3.31
C LEU A 202 -19.32 -5.90 -2.41
N GLN A 203 -18.74 -5.49 -1.29
CA GLN A 203 -19.37 -4.65 -0.28
C GLN A 203 -18.74 -3.26 -0.25
N VAL A 204 -17.42 -3.18 -0.48
CA VAL A 204 -16.65 -1.95 -0.43
C VAL A 204 -15.85 -1.81 -1.71
N LEU A 205 -16.09 -0.73 -2.45
CA LEU A 205 -15.29 -0.32 -3.59
C LEU A 205 -14.80 1.10 -3.38
N ASP A 206 -13.48 1.27 -3.39
CA ASP A 206 -12.86 2.59 -3.42
C ASP A 206 -11.86 2.67 -4.57
N VAL A 207 -12.16 3.50 -5.57
CA VAL A 207 -11.27 3.81 -6.70
C VAL A 207 -11.05 5.31 -6.82
N SER A 208 -11.23 6.05 -5.72
CA SER A 208 -11.12 7.51 -5.71
C SER A 208 -9.71 7.98 -6.03
N SER A 209 -9.59 9.25 -6.45
CA SER A 209 -8.29 9.90 -6.64
C SER A 209 -7.42 9.13 -7.64
N ASN A 210 -7.97 8.91 -8.83
CA ASN A 210 -7.32 8.26 -9.97
C ASN A 210 -7.51 9.12 -11.23
N LEU A 211 -7.19 8.57 -12.40
CA LEU A 211 -7.35 9.20 -13.71
C LEU A 211 -8.43 8.51 -14.56
N LEU A 212 -9.39 7.83 -13.92
CA LEU A 212 -10.46 7.09 -14.61
C LEU A 212 -11.30 8.06 -15.43
N ASN A 213 -11.66 7.67 -16.65
CA ASN A 213 -12.39 8.51 -17.60
C ASN A 213 -13.53 7.72 -18.27
N GLY A 214 -14.15 8.30 -19.29
CA GLY A 214 -15.34 7.70 -19.92
C GLY A 214 -16.59 7.86 -19.05
N THR A 215 -17.63 7.09 -19.35
CA THR A 215 -18.94 7.17 -18.70
C THR A 215 -19.13 6.11 -17.62
N LEU A 216 -20.04 6.36 -16.68
CA LEU A 216 -20.50 5.34 -15.74
C LEU A 216 -21.25 4.23 -16.51
N PRO A 217 -20.88 2.93 -16.37
CA PRO A 217 -21.59 1.85 -17.05
C PRO A 217 -23.01 1.65 -16.48
N PRO A 218 -24.05 1.45 -17.31
CA PRO A 218 -25.42 1.22 -16.84
C PRO A 218 -25.60 -0.07 -16.02
N ASP A 219 -24.73 -1.05 -16.23
CA ASP A 219 -24.72 -2.34 -15.55
C ASP A 219 -23.80 -2.39 -14.32
N PHE A 220 -23.13 -1.27 -14.02
CA PHE A 220 -22.29 -1.13 -12.84
C PHE A 220 -23.13 -1.28 -11.56
N GLY A 221 -22.69 -2.14 -10.64
CA GLY A 221 -23.39 -2.32 -9.37
C GLY A 221 -23.09 -3.66 -8.72
N GLY A 222 -23.98 -4.10 -7.84
CA GLY A 222 -23.79 -5.30 -7.03
C GLY A 222 -24.72 -5.28 -5.82
N ALA A 223 -25.50 -6.35 -5.63
CA ALA A 223 -26.52 -6.41 -4.58
C ALA A 223 -25.94 -6.38 -3.15
N ALA A 224 -24.64 -6.62 -2.99
CA ALA A 224 -23.94 -6.60 -1.70
C ALA A 224 -23.27 -5.25 -1.37
N LEU A 225 -23.26 -4.29 -2.31
CA LEU A 225 -22.50 -3.03 -2.15
C LEU A 225 -23.06 -2.17 -1.01
N ARG A 226 -22.16 -1.70 -0.17
CA ARG A 226 -22.43 -0.82 0.99
C ARG A 226 -21.74 0.52 0.86
N TYR A 227 -20.56 0.54 0.24
CA TYR A 227 -19.76 1.74 0.05
C TYR A 227 -19.12 1.74 -1.34
N VAL A 228 -19.34 2.81 -2.09
CA VAL A 228 -18.78 3.03 -3.42
C VAL A 228 -18.20 4.44 -3.49
N ASN A 229 -16.89 4.55 -3.65
CA ASN A 229 -16.22 5.83 -3.80
C ASN A 229 -15.53 5.91 -5.17
N LEU A 230 -16.08 6.75 -6.05
CA LEU A 230 -15.55 7.05 -7.38
C LEU A 230 -15.03 8.50 -7.47
N SER A 231 -14.93 9.19 -6.33
CA SER A 231 -14.62 10.61 -6.29
C SER A 231 -13.23 10.95 -6.84
N SER A 232 -13.02 12.21 -7.23
CA SER A 232 -11.71 12.70 -7.70
C SER A 232 -11.15 11.89 -8.88
N ASN A 233 -11.96 11.76 -9.93
CA ASN A 233 -11.60 11.12 -11.19
C ASN A 233 -11.95 12.05 -12.37
N ARG A 234 -11.95 11.54 -13.59
CA ARG A 234 -12.32 12.25 -14.82
C ARG A 234 -13.54 11.62 -15.51
N LEU A 235 -14.42 10.98 -14.73
CA LEU A 235 -15.64 10.35 -15.24
C LEU A 235 -16.57 11.43 -15.80
N ALA A 236 -17.20 11.17 -16.93
CA ALA A 236 -17.99 12.15 -17.67
C ALA A 236 -19.35 11.58 -18.10
N GLY A 237 -20.22 12.48 -18.57
CA GLY A 237 -21.57 12.14 -19.02
C GLY A 237 -22.58 12.01 -17.88
N ALA A 238 -23.78 11.59 -18.24
CA ALA A 238 -24.88 11.44 -17.30
C ALA A 238 -24.74 10.20 -16.40
N ILE A 239 -25.30 10.29 -15.19
CA ILE A 239 -25.44 9.15 -14.29
C ILE A 239 -26.58 8.26 -14.83
N PRO A 240 -26.32 7.00 -15.25
CA PRO A 240 -27.35 6.14 -15.83
C PRO A 240 -28.44 5.81 -14.79
N PRO A 241 -29.74 6.03 -15.10
CA PRO A 241 -30.83 5.63 -14.21
C PRO A 241 -30.87 4.12 -13.95
N GLU A 242 -30.43 3.30 -14.91
CA GLU A 242 -30.39 1.84 -14.81
C GLU A 242 -29.49 1.38 -13.66
N MET A 243 -28.44 2.15 -13.36
CA MET A 243 -27.49 1.89 -12.27
C MET A 243 -28.20 1.87 -10.91
N ALA A 244 -29.30 2.63 -10.75
CA ALA A 244 -30.11 2.63 -9.54
C ALA A 244 -30.66 1.23 -9.21
N SER A 245 -31.06 0.48 -10.24
CA SER A 245 -31.63 -0.88 -10.09
C SER A 245 -30.57 -1.94 -9.75
N ARG A 246 -29.28 -1.63 -9.96
CA ARG A 246 -28.15 -2.53 -9.71
C ARG A 246 -27.52 -2.31 -8.33
N LEU A 247 -27.93 -1.28 -7.61
CA LEU A 247 -27.36 -0.87 -6.35
C LEU A 247 -28.37 -1.00 -5.20
N PRO A 248 -27.94 -1.40 -3.99
CA PRO A 248 -28.83 -1.41 -2.84
C PRO A 248 -29.29 0.01 -2.48
N PRO A 249 -30.52 0.23 -2.02
CA PRO A 249 -31.05 1.58 -1.76
C PRO A 249 -30.28 2.33 -0.66
N ASN A 250 -29.62 1.62 0.27
CA ASN A 250 -28.87 2.18 1.39
C ASN A 250 -27.35 2.25 1.15
N VAL A 251 -26.88 2.02 -0.09
CA VAL A 251 -25.45 2.13 -0.40
C VAL A 251 -25.00 3.58 -0.24
N THR A 252 -23.81 3.79 0.33
CA THR A 252 -23.15 5.11 0.34
C THR A 252 -22.35 5.26 -0.95
N ILE A 253 -22.61 6.34 -1.70
CA ILE A 253 -21.93 6.62 -2.97
C ILE A 253 -21.29 7.99 -2.89
N ASP A 254 -20.05 8.09 -3.35
CA ASP A 254 -19.37 9.35 -3.59
C ASP A 254 -18.92 9.44 -5.06
N LEU A 255 -19.50 10.39 -5.81
CA LEU A 255 -19.20 10.73 -7.20
C LEU A 255 -18.56 12.11 -7.33
N SER A 256 -18.16 12.73 -6.21
CA SER A 256 -17.68 14.11 -6.18
C SER A 256 -16.39 14.29 -6.99
N TYR A 257 -16.12 15.51 -7.44
CA TYR A 257 -14.92 15.88 -8.17
C TYR A 257 -14.69 15.00 -9.42
N ASN A 258 -15.69 14.95 -10.28
CA ASN A 258 -15.64 14.35 -11.60
C ASN A 258 -16.12 15.38 -12.65
N ASN A 259 -16.35 14.94 -13.89
CA ASN A 259 -16.91 15.73 -14.99
C ASN A 259 -18.32 15.23 -15.40
N LEU A 260 -19.10 14.75 -14.43
CA LEU A 260 -20.45 14.25 -14.67
C LEU A 260 -21.40 15.40 -15.03
N THR A 261 -22.40 15.10 -15.85
CA THR A 261 -23.31 16.10 -16.44
C THR A 261 -24.77 15.67 -16.32
N GLY A 262 -25.70 16.61 -16.48
CA GLY A 262 -27.13 16.32 -16.54
C GLY A 262 -27.79 16.12 -15.17
N ALA A 263 -29.02 15.59 -15.19
CA ALA A 263 -29.83 15.43 -14.00
C ALA A 263 -29.39 14.23 -13.16
N ILE A 264 -29.32 14.41 -11.84
CA ILE A 264 -29.16 13.29 -10.89
C ILE A 264 -30.43 12.43 -10.91
N PRO A 265 -30.33 11.10 -11.10
CA PRO A 265 -31.51 10.23 -11.11
C PRO A 265 -32.31 10.34 -9.82
N THR A 266 -33.65 10.39 -9.95
CA THR A 266 -34.58 10.56 -8.82
C THR A 266 -34.87 9.26 -8.06
N LEU A 267 -34.20 8.16 -8.41
CA LEU A 267 -34.32 6.86 -7.77
C LEU A 267 -33.26 6.69 -6.68
N ALA A 268 -33.60 5.95 -5.63
CA ALA A 268 -32.60 5.45 -4.69
C ALA A 268 -31.60 4.55 -5.45
N PRO A 269 -30.30 4.60 -5.12
CA PRO A 269 -29.70 5.24 -3.94
C PRO A 269 -29.34 6.72 -4.09
N PHE A 270 -29.45 7.33 -5.28
CA PHE A 270 -28.88 8.66 -5.56
C PHE A 270 -29.56 9.79 -4.78
N THR A 271 -30.87 9.71 -4.57
CA THR A 271 -31.64 10.73 -3.85
C THR A 271 -31.39 10.79 -2.35
N VAL A 272 -30.86 9.72 -1.77
CA VAL A 272 -30.59 9.61 -0.32
C VAL A 272 -29.16 10.07 0.03
N GLN A 273 -28.30 10.28 -0.98
CA GLN A 273 -26.93 10.73 -0.74
C GLN A 273 -26.88 12.19 -0.27
N ARG A 274 -25.81 12.55 0.45
CA ARG A 274 -25.54 13.95 0.81
C ARG A 274 -25.18 14.76 -0.45
N PRO A 275 -25.48 16.06 -0.52
CA PRO A 275 -25.07 16.91 -1.64
C PRO A 275 -23.56 16.88 -1.92
N THR A 276 -22.75 16.67 -0.88
CA THR A 276 -21.29 16.55 -0.98
C THR A 276 -20.85 15.38 -1.87
N ALA A 277 -21.64 14.31 -1.99
CA ALA A 277 -21.36 13.17 -2.84
C ALA A 277 -21.38 13.50 -4.35
N PHE A 278 -21.90 14.66 -4.74
CA PHE A 278 -21.95 15.10 -6.13
C PHE A 278 -21.18 16.40 -6.37
N ALA A 279 -20.56 16.96 -5.32
CA ALA A 279 -19.84 18.22 -5.38
C ALA A 279 -18.73 18.19 -6.43
N GLY A 280 -18.36 19.34 -7.00
CA GLY A 280 -17.25 19.44 -7.96
C GLY A 280 -17.58 18.95 -9.39
N ASN A 281 -18.80 18.49 -9.67
CA ASN A 281 -19.31 18.25 -11.02
C ASN A 281 -20.12 19.47 -11.49
N ALA A 282 -19.53 20.30 -12.35
CA ALA A 282 -20.10 21.62 -12.69
C ALA A 282 -21.46 21.56 -13.41
N GLU A 283 -21.69 20.50 -14.19
CA GLU A 283 -22.90 20.35 -15.02
C GLU A 283 -23.94 19.40 -14.41
N LEU A 284 -23.75 18.92 -13.18
CA LEU A 284 -24.77 18.15 -12.48
C LEU A 284 -25.86 19.08 -11.91
N CYS A 285 -27.11 18.63 -12.05
CA CYS A 285 -28.28 19.35 -11.58
C CYS A 285 -29.33 18.42 -10.97
N GLY A 286 -30.27 19.00 -10.23
CA GLY A 286 -31.35 18.27 -9.57
C GLY A 286 -30.98 17.79 -8.17
N ARG A 287 -31.99 17.36 -7.40
CA ARG A 287 -31.81 16.90 -6.02
C ARG A 287 -30.85 15.70 -5.98
N PRO A 288 -29.94 15.62 -5.00
CA PRO A 288 -29.89 16.43 -3.77
C PRO A 288 -29.13 17.76 -3.89
N LEU A 289 -28.69 18.17 -5.08
CA LEU A 289 -28.11 19.50 -5.28
C LEU A 289 -29.22 20.57 -5.36
N ASP A 290 -28.88 21.80 -5.00
CA ASP A 290 -29.75 22.97 -5.14
C ASP A 290 -29.77 23.53 -6.57
N SER A 291 -28.88 23.04 -7.45
CA SER A 291 -28.82 23.45 -8.86
C SER A 291 -30.06 22.94 -9.62
N LEU A 292 -30.80 23.86 -10.23
CA LEU A 292 -31.97 23.53 -11.04
C LEU A 292 -31.52 23.02 -12.42
N CYS A 293 -32.12 21.92 -12.87
CA CYS A 293 -31.92 21.49 -14.25
C CYS A 293 -32.68 22.43 -15.19
N ALA A 294 -32.01 22.90 -16.26
CA ALA A 294 -32.69 23.59 -17.33
C ALA A 294 -33.67 22.60 -17.99
N SER A 295 -34.97 22.88 -17.89
CA SER A 295 -35.98 22.12 -18.64
C SER A 295 -35.65 22.20 -20.12
N ALA A 296 -35.45 21.06 -20.77
CA ALA A 296 -35.47 20.98 -22.22
C ALA A 296 -36.90 21.27 -22.70
N ALA A 297 -37.22 22.56 -22.90
CA ALA A 297 -38.37 23.01 -23.65
C ALA A 297 -38.10 24.41 -24.24
N ASP A 298 -38.26 24.44 -25.56
CA ASP A 298 -38.36 25.55 -26.51
C ASP A 298 -37.09 26.14 -27.18
N PRO A 299 -37.12 26.28 -28.53
CA PRO A 299 -36.04 26.90 -29.31
C PRO A 299 -35.94 28.40 -29.03
N PRO A 300 -34.83 29.07 -29.42
CA PRO A 300 -34.64 30.48 -29.14
C PRO A 300 -35.66 31.32 -29.92
N ILE A 301 -36.61 31.91 -29.19
CA ILE A 301 -37.30 33.11 -29.68
C ILE A 301 -36.27 34.23 -29.70
N ASN A 302 -35.94 34.70 -30.91
CA ASN A 302 -35.30 35.98 -31.14
C ASN A 302 -35.96 37.06 -30.28
N GLY A 303 -35.21 37.59 -29.31
CA GLY A 303 -35.72 38.61 -28.40
C GLY A 303 -34.57 39.31 -27.69
N THR A 304 -34.21 40.47 -28.22
CA THR A 304 -33.18 41.38 -27.74
C THR A 304 -33.24 41.67 -26.24
N ALA A 305 -32.04 41.76 -25.65
CA ALA A 305 -31.77 42.21 -24.29
C ALA A 305 -32.51 43.49 -23.87
N ARG A 306 -33.11 43.47 -22.67
CA ARG A 306 -32.78 44.34 -21.53
C ARG A 306 -33.86 44.25 -20.45
N SER A 307 -33.43 44.05 -19.22
CA SER A 307 -34.11 44.51 -18.00
C SER A 307 -33.02 44.98 -17.03
N PRO A 308 -33.29 45.73 -15.95
CA PRO A 308 -34.58 46.23 -15.41
C PRO A 308 -34.45 47.73 -14.94
N PRO A 309 -35.28 48.32 -14.03
CA PRO A 309 -36.57 47.91 -13.44
C PRO A 309 -37.69 48.99 -13.55
N ALA A 310 -38.96 48.58 -13.43
CA ALA A 310 -40.12 49.45 -13.15
C ALA A 310 -40.54 49.23 -11.68
N ILE A 311 -40.38 50.23 -10.80
CA ILE A 311 -41.41 51.20 -10.35
C ILE A 311 -42.70 50.50 -9.89
N ALA A 312 -42.80 50.25 -8.59
CA ALA A 312 -44.06 49.95 -7.92
C ALA A 312 -44.68 51.27 -7.42
N ALA A 313 -45.88 51.58 -7.92
CA ALA A 313 -46.68 52.73 -7.54
C ALA A 313 -47.60 52.40 -6.35
N ILE A 314 -47.71 53.38 -5.46
CA ILE A 314 -48.66 53.49 -4.34
C ILE A 314 -50.04 53.87 -4.88
N PRO A 315 -51.13 53.55 -4.16
CA PRO A 315 -52.19 54.54 -3.99
C PRO A 315 -52.55 54.79 -2.50
N LYS A 316 -52.54 56.08 -2.12
CA LYS A 316 -53.34 56.69 -1.04
C LYS A 316 -54.66 57.16 -1.69
N ASN A 317 -55.84 57.28 -1.07
CA ASN A 317 -56.30 57.87 0.21
C ASN A 317 -57.87 57.73 0.21
N PRO A 318 -58.70 58.50 0.96
CA PRO A 318 -58.79 58.92 2.39
C PRO A 318 -60.16 58.44 3.01
N THR A 319 -60.56 58.58 4.28
CA THR A 319 -60.96 59.77 5.10
C THR A 319 -61.71 59.17 6.32
N GLU A 320 -61.51 59.56 7.58
CA GLU A 320 -62.32 60.50 8.40
C GLU A 320 -61.77 60.40 9.85
N ALA A 321 -61.23 61.46 10.45
CA ALA A 321 -61.88 62.53 11.23
C ALA A 321 -61.79 62.31 12.77
N LEU A 322 -61.22 63.33 13.42
CA LEU A 322 -60.87 63.58 14.84
C LEU A 322 -62.11 63.72 15.79
N PRO A 323 -62.02 64.08 17.11
CA PRO A 323 -60.87 64.52 17.94
C PRO A 323 -60.82 63.93 19.39
N GLY A 324 -59.75 64.24 20.13
CA GLY A 324 -59.73 64.09 21.60
C GLY A 324 -58.34 64.31 22.21
N ASP A 325 -58.19 65.47 22.86
CA ASP A 325 -56.96 66.11 23.33
C ASP A 325 -56.32 65.53 24.60
N ASP A 326 -55.05 65.92 24.78
CA ASP A 326 -54.34 66.28 26.01
C ASP A 326 -53.65 65.28 26.98
N THR A 327 -52.31 65.46 27.00
CA THR A 327 -51.35 65.51 28.13
C THR A 327 -50.83 64.24 28.83
N GLY A 328 -49.49 64.13 28.87
CA GLY A 328 -48.75 63.57 30.00
C GLY A 328 -47.89 62.33 29.73
N ALA A 329 -46.65 62.52 29.29
CA ALA A 329 -45.57 61.53 29.43
C ALA A 329 -44.89 61.68 30.81
N PRO A 330 -43.94 60.82 31.23
CA PRO A 330 -43.66 59.43 30.85
C PRO A 330 -43.56 58.49 32.08
N ALA A 331 -43.76 57.18 31.91
CA ALA A 331 -42.92 56.14 32.53
C ALA A 331 -43.48 54.73 32.26
N SER A 332 -42.55 53.88 31.86
CA SER A 332 -42.65 52.46 31.54
C SER A 332 -43.06 51.58 32.73
N GLY A 333 -44.12 50.78 32.55
CA GLY A 333 -44.14 49.37 32.93
C GLY A 333 -43.98 48.55 31.65
N SER A 334 -43.43 47.34 31.58
CA SER A 334 -43.07 46.32 32.57
C SER A 334 -42.47 45.17 31.75
N GLY A 335 -41.56 44.35 32.30
CA GLY A 335 -41.28 43.03 31.70
C GLY A 335 -39.82 42.61 31.65
N GLN A 336 -39.24 42.39 32.83
CA GLN A 336 -38.29 41.32 33.16
C GLN A 336 -37.74 40.47 31.97
N GLN A 337 -36.63 40.87 31.34
CA GLN A 337 -35.82 39.97 30.50
C GLN A 337 -34.36 40.43 30.39
N GLY A 338 -33.64 40.45 31.52
CA GLY A 338 -32.30 41.05 31.62
C GLY A 338 -31.19 40.13 32.14
N ARG A 339 -31.32 38.80 32.13
CA ARG A 339 -30.32 37.91 32.77
C ARG A 339 -29.82 36.70 31.96
N MET A 340 -30.04 36.66 30.64
CA MET A 340 -29.57 35.57 29.77
C MET A 340 -28.66 35.99 28.61
N ARG A 341 -28.24 37.26 28.53
CA ARG A 341 -27.29 37.71 27.48
C ARG A 341 -25.83 37.71 27.92
N MET A 342 -25.56 37.90 29.22
CA MET A 342 -24.17 37.98 29.71
C MET A 342 -23.48 36.62 29.79
N ALA A 343 -24.19 35.56 30.20
CA ALA A 343 -23.64 34.20 30.26
C ALA A 343 -23.29 33.66 28.87
N THR A 344 -24.09 33.99 27.86
CA THR A 344 -23.87 33.58 26.47
C THR A 344 -22.67 34.28 25.84
N ILE A 345 -22.46 35.57 26.14
CA ILE A 345 -21.28 36.32 25.67
C ILE A 345 -19.99 35.78 26.32
N ILE A 346 -20.03 35.45 27.61
CA ILE A 346 -18.89 34.84 28.33
C ILE A 346 -18.58 33.44 27.79
N ALA A 347 -19.61 32.65 27.43
CA ALA A 347 -19.42 31.31 26.85
C ALA A 347 -18.81 31.35 25.44
N ILE A 348 -19.17 32.34 24.61
CA ILE A 348 -18.59 32.53 23.28
C ILE A 348 -17.13 32.96 23.38
N ALA A 349 -16.82 33.93 24.26
CA ALA A 349 -15.44 34.37 24.47
C ALA A 349 -14.53 33.25 25.01
N ALA A 350 -15.04 32.36 25.87
CA ALA A 350 -14.30 31.19 26.35
C ALA A 350 -14.10 30.13 25.25
N GLY A 351 -15.08 29.96 24.36
CA GLY A 351 -14.99 29.07 23.21
C GLY A 351 -13.94 29.52 22.17
N ASP A 352 -13.87 30.82 21.91
CA ASP A 352 -12.88 31.39 20.98
C ASP A 352 -11.44 31.24 21.51
N VAL A 353 -11.22 31.43 22.81
CA VAL A 353 -9.90 31.23 23.44
C VAL A 353 -9.48 29.75 23.39
N ALA A 354 -10.41 28.82 23.62
CA ALA A 354 -10.13 27.38 23.49
C ALA A 354 -9.85 26.97 22.03
N GLY A 355 -10.60 27.53 21.06
CA GLY A 355 -10.37 27.30 19.64
C GLY A 355 -9.01 27.81 19.17
N ILE A 356 -8.60 29.00 19.62
CA ILE A 356 -7.27 29.57 19.33
C ILE A 356 -6.17 28.70 19.95
N ALA A 357 -6.35 28.20 21.17
CA ALA A 357 -5.38 27.30 21.81
C ALA A 357 -5.19 25.99 21.02
N VAL A 358 -6.28 25.39 20.55
CA VAL A 358 -6.23 24.18 19.70
C VAL A 358 -5.55 24.47 18.36
N LEU A 359 -5.83 25.60 17.73
CA LEU A 359 -5.17 26.02 16.49
C LEU A 359 -3.66 26.25 16.69
N VAL A 360 -3.26 26.86 17.82
CA VAL A 360 -1.83 27.04 18.16
C VAL A 360 -1.14 25.70 18.38
N VAL A 361 -1.80 24.73 19.02
CA VAL A 361 -1.27 23.36 19.20
C VAL A 361 -1.14 22.63 17.86
N VAL A 362 -2.15 22.71 16.99
CA VAL A 362 -2.10 22.11 15.64
C VAL A 362 -1.02 22.77 14.80
N PHE A 363 -0.89 24.10 14.85
CA PHE A 363 0.15 24.81 14.13
C PHE A 363 1.55 24.48 14.66
N MET A 364 1.72 24.39 15.98
CA MET A 364 2.97 23.94 16.61
C MET A 364 3.30 22.49 16.24
N TYR A 365 2.30 21.61 16.17
CA TYR A 365 2.47 20.23 15.71
C TYR A 365 2.91 20.18 14.24
N VAL A 366 2.24 20.91 13.34
CA VAL A 366 2.63 21.02 11.92
C VAL A 366 4.02 21.64 11.76
N TYR A 367 4.35 22.65 12.58
CA TYR A 367 5.67 23.27 12.60
C TYR A 367 6.77 22.29 13.08
N GLN A 368 6.50 21.49 14.11
CA GLN A 368 7.41 20.44 14.60
C GLN A 368 7.62 19.34 13.54
N VAL A 369 6.56 18.90 12.87
CA VAL A 369 6.63 17.91 11.77
C VAL A 369 7.45 18.46 10.59
N ARG A 370 7.22 19.71 10.19
CA ARG A 370 8.00 20.37 9.12
C ARG A 370 9.46 20.58 9.53
N LYS A 371 9.72 21.01 10.76
CA LYS A 371 11.09 21.20 11.29
C LYS A 371 11.85 19.88 11.39
N LYS A 372 11.18 18.78 11.74
CA LYS A 372 11.75 17.43 11.73
C LYS A 372 12.10 17.00 10.31
N ARG A 373 11.19 17.20 9.34
CA ARG A 373 11.42 16.92 7.92
C ARG A 373 12.61 17.70 7.33
N GLN A 374 12.75 18.98 7.69
CA GLN A 374 13.91 19.79 7.26
C GLN A 374 15.23 19.32 7.89
N ARG A 375 15.21 18.88 9.16
CA ARG A 375 16.40 18.29 9.81
C ARG A 375 16.77 16.93 9.21
N GLU A 376 15.79 16.13 8.80
CA GLU A 376 15.98 14.86 8.10
C GLU A 376 16.53 15.05 6.68
N GLU A 377 16.07 16.07 5.96
CA GLU A 377 16.62 16.43 4.64
C GLU A 377 18.07 16.94 4.74
N ALA A 378 18.38 17.78 5.75
CA ALA A 378 19.75 18.22 6.02
C ALA A 378 20.66 17.07 6.50
N ALA A 379 20.12 16.08 7.20
CA ALA A 379 20.85 14.87 7.60
C ALA A 379 21.07 13.91 6.42
N LYS A 380 20.10 13.77 5.50
CA LYS A 380 20.23 13.03 4.23
C LYS A 380 21.31 13.62 3.34
N GLN A 381 21.45 14.94 3.29
CA GLN A 381 22.51 15.61 2.53
C GLN A 381 23.92 15.40 3.11
N ARG A 382 24.03 15.18 4.43
CA ARG A 382 25.29 14.87 5.12
C ARG A 382 25.64 13.37 5.07
N MET A 383 24.65 12.47 5.08
CA MET A 383 24.86 11.01 4.95
C MET A 383 25.01 10.53 3.50
N GLY A 384 24.44 11.24 2.52
CA GLY A 384 24.62 10.95 1.09
C GLY A 384 26.06 11.09 0.59
N LEU A 385 26.95 11.71 1.37
CA LEU A 385 28.38 11.79 1.08
C LEU A 385 29.18 10.61 1.67
N VAL A 386 28.55 9.76 2.50
CA VAL A 386 29.22 8.70 3.28
C VAL A 386 28.81 7.28 2.83
N ALA A 387 27.67 7.10 2.16
CA ALA A 387 27.24 5.79 1.64
C ALA A 387 27.67 5.59 0.18
N GLY A 388 28.40 4.51 -0.08
CA GLY A 388 29.09 4.19 -1.33
C GLY A 388 28.25 4.32 -2.61
N ARG A 389 28.94 4.76 -3.67
CA ARG A 389 28.41 5.02 -5.01
C ARG A 389 27.84 3.74 -5.64
N ALA A 390 26.56 3.76 -6.00
CA ALA A 390 25.95 2.74 -6.87
C ALA A 390 26.54 2.87 -8.29
N LEU A 391 27.16 1.80 -8.78
CA LEU A 391 27.83 1.80 -10.08
C LEU A 391 26.81 1.62 -11.22
N THR A 392 27.00 2.38 -12.28
CA THR A 392 26.14 2.35 -13.46
C THR A 392 26.49 1.17 -14.38
N SER A 393 25.54 0.75 -15.22
CA SER A 393 25.74 -0.35 -16.19
C SER A 393 26.90 -0.12 -17.17
N LEU A 394 27.29 1.14 -17.39
CA LEU A 394 28.44 1.51 -18.21
C LEU A 394 29.78 1.24 -17.50
N GLU A 395 29.85 1.48 -16.20
CA GLU A 395 31.05 1.25 -15.36
C GLU A 395 31.31 -0.27 -15.19
N LEU A 396 30.25 -1.08 -15.09
CA LEU A 396 30.33 -2.55 -15.09
C LEU A 396 30.91 -3.13 -16.40
N CYS A 397 30.62 -2.51 -17.55
CA CYS A 397 31.12 -2.97 -18.85
C CYS A 397 32.62 -2.64 -19.06
N GLN A 398 33.08 -1.46 -18.61
CA GLN A 398 34.49 -1.05 -18.72
C GLN A 398 35.44 -1.93 -17.90
N TRP A 399 34.96 -2.54 -16.82
CA TRP A 399 35.80 -3.40 -15.97
C TRP A 399 35.91 -4.84 -16.41
N SER A 400 35.01 -5.29 -17.31
CA SER A 400 35.19 -6.59 -17.98
C SER A 400 36.41 -6.61 -18.91
N SER A 401 36.91 -5.42 -19.30
CA SER A 401 38.03 -5.27 -20.24
C SER A 401 39.31 -4.67 -19.62
N ALA A 402 39.33 -4.40 -18.32
CA ALA A 402 40.46 -3.70 -17.69
C ALA A 402 41.47 -4.68 -17.11
N GLU A 403 42.68 -4.68 -17.68
CA GLU A 403 43.87 -5.40 -17.20
C GLU A 403 44.55 -4.70 -16.00
N GLU A 404 43.93 -3.68 -15.39
CA GLU A 404 44.56 -2.88 -14.34
C GLU A 404 44.14 -3.24 -12.91
N SER A 405 45.18 -3.59 -12.14
CA SER A 405 45.41 -3.52 -10.69
C SER A 405 44.29 -3.96 -9.72
N GLY A 406 44.50 -5.12 -9.07
CA GLY A 406 43.60 -5.72 -8.07
C GLY A 406 43.25 -4.83 -6.87
N GLN A 407 44.01 -3.77 -6.62
CA GLN A 407 43.74 -2.79 -5.57
C GLN A 407 42.47 -1.94 -5.81
N GLN A 408 42.01 -1.78 -7.06
CA GLN A 408 40.82 -0.98 -7.36
C GLN A 408 39.51 -1.76 -7.15
N VAL A 409 39.53 -3.08 -7.37
CA VAL A 409 38.40 -3.99 -7.12
C VAL A 409 38.17 -4.19 -5.61
N PHE A 410 39.23 -4.20 -4.81
CA PHE A 410 39.16 -4.34 -3.36
C PHE A 410 38.36 -3.20 -2.69
N ARG A 411 38.43 -1.98 -3.23
CA ARG A 411 37.72 -0.81 -2.68
C ARG A 411 36.18 -0.87 -2.82
N LEU A 412 35.67 -1.80 -3.62
CA LEU A 412 34.24 -2.03 -3.84
C LEU A 412 33.62 -3.00 -2.85
N ALA A 413 34.45 -3.82 -2.20
CA ALA A 413 33.99 -4.65 -1.10
C ALA A 413 33.60 -3.76 0.09
N ASP A 414 32.48 -4.11 0.73
CA ASP A 414 32.05 -3.43 1.95
C ASP A 414 33.18 -3.38 2.99
N ALA A 415 33.21 -2.31 3.80
CA ALA A 415 34.28 -2.13 4.79
C ALA A 415 34.35 -3.30 5.79
N ALA A 416 33.22 -3.94 6.11
CA ALA A 416 33.19 -5.13 6.96
C ALA A 416 33.84 -6.35 6.28
N LEU A 417 33.52 -6.60 4.99
CA LEU A 417 34.13 -7.68 4.20
C LEU A 417 35.64 -7.48 3.99
N ARG A 418 36.09 -6.23 3.84
CA ARG A 418 37.52 -5.91 3.79
C ARG A 418 38.22 -6.17 5.12
N GLY A 419 37.54 -5.94 6.24
CA GLY A 419 38.06 -6.24 7.57
C GLY A 419 38.22 -7.74 7.81
N GLU A 420 37.24 -8.55 7.41
CA GLU A 420 37.28 -10.02 7.54
C GLU A 420 38.32 -10.68 6.62
N MET A 421 38.59 -10.06 5.46
CA MET A 421 39.50 -10.59 4.44
C MET A 421 40.88 -9.90 4.44
N ALA A 422 41.22 -9.17 5.49
CA ALA A 422 42.53 -8.52 5.64
C ALA A 422 43.66 -9.57 5.61
N GLY A 423 44.61 -9.42 4.67
CA GLY A 423 45.67 -10.40 4.41
C GLY A 423 45.33 -11.47 3.37
N ARG A 424 44.12 -11.45 2.77
CA ARG A 424 43.66 -12.35 1.70
C ARG A 424 43.03 -11.58 0.53
N GLU A 425 43.53 -10.38 0.28
CA GLU A 425 42.94 -9.43 -0.67
C GLU A 425 42.90 -9.96 -2.11
N GLU A 426 43.89 -10.76 -2.52
CA GLU A 426 43.93 -11.38 -3.85
C GLU A 426 42.85 -12.46 -4.05
N ALA A 427 42.51 -13.22 -3.01
CA ALA A 427 41.45 -14.21 -3.06
C ALA A 427 40.07 -13.53 -3.16
N LEU A 428 39.86 -12.48 -2.38
CA LEU A 428 38.64 -11.67 -2.45
C LEU A 428 38.49 -11.00 -3.82
N ALA A 429 39.57 -10.42 -4.37
CA ALA A 429 39.57 -9.82 -5.70
C ALA A 429 39.26 -10.85 -6.80
N SER A 430 39.78 -12.08 -6.67
CA SER A 430 39.52 -13.18 -7.60
C SER A 430 38.06 -13.66 -7.56
N CYS A 431 37.48 -13.78 -6.36
CA CYS A 431 36.05 -14.07 -6.18
C CYS A 431 35.15 -12.99 -6.79
N LEU A 432 35.47 -11.71 -6.54
CA LEU A 432 34.71 -10.59 -7.09
C LEU A 432 34.76 -10.57 -8.61
N ARG A 433 35.94 -10.75 -9.21
CA ARG A 433 36.11 -10.86 -10.67
C ARG A 433 35.29 -11.99 -11.27
N LEU A 434 35.29 -13.16 -10.64
CA LEU A 434 34.50 -14.31 -11.07
C LEU A 434 32.99 -14.00 -10.99
N GLY A 435 32.53 -13.39 -9.89
CA GLY A 435 31.14 -12.96 -9.73
C GLY A 435 30.71 -11.95 -10.80
N PHE A 436 31.55 -10.96 -11.12
CA PHE A 436 31.29 -10.00 -12.19
C PHE A 436 31.19 -10.68 -13.58
N ALA A 437 32.07 -11.66 -13.85
CA ALA A 437 32.04 -12.41 -15.11
C ALA A 437 30.74 -13.26 -15.25
N CYS A 438 30.27 -13.88 -14.16
CA CYS A 438 29.01 -14.63 -14.15
C CYS A 438 27.78 -13.74 -14.38
N CYS A 439 27.84 -12.49 -13.95
CA CYS A 439 26.75 -11.51 -14.08
C CYS A 439 26.81 -10.69 -15.40
N ALA A 440 27.70 -11.02 -16.33
CA ALA A 440 27.83 -10.28 -17.59
C ALA A 440 26.50 -10.24 -18.37
N MET A 441 26.11 -9.06 -18.86
CA MET A 441 24.85 -8.89 -19.61
C MET A 441 24.88 -9.57 -20.99
N ALA A 442 26.06 -9.73 -21.58
CA ALA A 442 26.25 -10.47 -22.83
C ALA A 442 26.37 -11.98 -22.54
N PRO A 443 25.42 -12.83 -23.00
CA PRO A 443 25.41 -14.27 -22.66
C PRO A 443 26.68 -15.01 -23.10
N HIS A 444 27.25 -14.61 -24.24
CA HIS A 444 28.47 -15.20 -24.80
C HIS A 444 29.75 -14.81 -24.05
N LYS A 445 29.70 -13.85 -23.12
CA LYS A 445 30.83 -13.46 -22.26
C LYS A 445 30.80 -14.13 -20.89
N ARG A 446 29.74 -14.89 -20.58
CA ARG A 446 29.66 -15.62 -19.32
C ARG A 446 30.53 -16.88 -19.40
N PRO A 447 31.37 -17.14 -18.39
CA PRO A 447 32.13 -18.38 -18.33
C PRO A 447 31.18 -19.58 -18.25
N SER A 448 31.56 -20.67 -18.92
CA SER A 448 30.87 -21.96 -18.79
C SER A 448 31.03 -22.50 -17.36
N MET A 449 30.12 -23.37 -16.92
CA MET A 449 30.21 -23.93 -15.57
C MET A 449 31.53 -24.68 -15.32
N LYS A 450 32.12 -25.28 -16.36
CA LYS A 450 33.43 -25.94 -16.26
C LYS A 450 34.56 -24.94 -15.96
N GLU A 451 34.49 -23.74 -16.53
CA GLU A 451 35.45 -22.66 -16.28
C GLU A 451 35.23 -22.01 -14.91
N VAL A 452 33.97 -21.90 -14.46
CA VAL A 452 33.64 -21.41 -13.11
C VAL A 452 34.22 -22.35 -12.04
N VAL A 453 34.03 -23.66 -12.17
CA VAL A 453 34.57 -24.65 -11.23
C VAL A 453 36.10 -24.62 -11.24
N ALA A 454 36.72 -24.61 -12.42
CA ALA A 454 38.18 -24.52 -12.51
C ALA A 454 38.75 -23.20 -11.96
N ALA A 455 38.01 -22.10 -12.04
CA ALA A 455 38.38 -20.83 -11.44
C ALA A 455 38.22 -20.86 -9.91
N MET A 456 37.15 -21.46 -9.39
CA MET A 456 36.93 -21.65 -7.95
C MET A 456 37.99 -22.55 -7.31
N ASP A 457 38.40 -23.62 -7.98
CA ASP A 457 39.44 -24.54 -7.50
C ASP A 457 40.83 -23.88 -7.42
N ARG A 458 41.05 -22.78 -8.16
CA ARG A 458 42.29 -21.98 -8.11
C ARG A 458 42.28 -20.91 -7.03
N ILE A 459 41.13 -20.65 -6.40
CA ILE A 459 41.04 -19.70 -5.29
C ILE A 459 41.48 -20.45 -4.02
N PRO A 460 42.52 -19.97 -3.30
CA PRO A 460 43.03 -20.67 -2.13
C PRO A 460 41.90 -20.87 -1.09
N SER A 461 41.62 -22.13 -0.74
CA SER A 461 40.65 -22.47 0.30
C SER A 461 41.24 -22.25 1.70
N PRO A 462 40.41 -21.99 2.72
CA PRO A 462 40.90 -21.80 4.08
C PRO A 462 41.42 -23.13 4.62
N SER A 463 42.73 -23.37 4.56
CA SER A 463 43.35 -24.37 5.41
C SER A 463 43.33 -23.88 6.86
N SER A 464 43.01 -24.82 7.74
CA SER A 464 42.95 -24.68 9.19
C SER A 464 44.19 -23.97 9.74
N SER A 465 43.95 -23.06 10.68
CA SER A 465 44.95 -22.60 11.63
C SER A 465 45.58 -23.80 12.35
N SER A 466 46.71 -24.27 11.85
CA SER A 466 47.65 -25.12 12.59
C SER A 466 48.69 -24.19 13.19
N SER A 467 48.52 -23.96 14.50
CA SER A 467 49.53 -23.62 15.49
C SER A 467 50.99 -23.74 15.04
N ALA A 468 51.75 -22.65 15.18
CA ALA A 468 53.17 -22.71 15.50
C ALA A 468 53.54 -21.48 16.35
N GLN A 469 54.24 -21.78 17.45
CA GLN A 469 54.94 -20.86 18.33
C GLN A 469 56.01 -20.06 17.58
#